data_AF-A0A3S3QW76-F1
#
_entry.id   AF-A0A3S3QW76-F1
#
_cell.length_a   1.000
_cell.length_b   1.000
_cell.length_c   1.000
_cell.angle_alpha   90.00
_cell.angle_beta   90.00
_cell.angle_gamma   90.00
#
_symmetry.space_group_name_H-M   'P 1'
#
loop_
_entity.id
_entity.type
_entity.pdbx_description
1 polymer ?
#
loop_
_entity_poly.entity_id
_entity_poly.type
_entity_poly.pdbx_seq_one_letter_code
_entity_poly.pdbx_strand_id
1 'polypeptide(L)'
;MDSNCNTAKSRSKMRGIGRPIGRGTKRKVVGAVDADGVSSKKPKSDLVMPKLPANGYPTEHPFNKDGFQYILAEPDPHAPFRQEFDESQDWAGKPIPGWLYRKLSPTSVLVAMHDRAPQLRVSEERLSVTGEKGYCMARATHGVHYGSWYYEVNIVDMPEGSATRIGWSQELGNLQGPCGYDKFSYSWRSRKGTRFHQSKGYHYADSGYGTGDTVGCLINLSADEKNPKSANNPNYLPSTHKDRPLIKFKNYLYFEEKDDVQKAIKQLQELEGSSMVFYKNGKNIGVAFENLISGVYYPAVSFYKSVTVTFNFGPNFKYPPQDALFRGVYELAEDAAVRQTLSDLVYFTENEGKLRLDTFYYGTSGNPM
;
A
#
# COMPACT_ATOMS: atom_id res chain seq x y z
N MET A 1 50.35 -42.10 20.15
CA MET A 1 49.40 -42.19 21.28
C MET A 1 48.27 -41.24 20.95
N ASP A 2 47.54 -41.54 19.89
CA ASP A 2 46.22 -42.22 19.89
C ASP A 2 45.15 -41.12 20.00
N SER A 3 44.06 -41.03 19.26
CA SER A 3 43.31 -41.84 18.28
C SER A 3 42.17 -40.86 17.85
N ASN A 4 41.53 -40.84 16.68
CA ASN A 4 40.80 -41.89 16.00
C ASN A 4 40.37 -41.38 14.61
N CYS A 5 40.45 -42.28 13.64
CA CYS A 5 39.89 -42.18 12.29
C CYS A 5 38.50 -42.82 12.30
N ASN A 6 37.55 -42.30 11.51
CA ASN A 6 36.58 -43.18 10.84
C ASN A 6 35.92 -42.51 9.63
N THR A 7 36.28 -43.01 8.45
CA THR A 7 35.58 -42.86 7.17
C THR A 7 34.49 -43.93 7.02
N ALA A 8 33.33 -43.58 6.49
CA ALA A 8 32.46 -44.55 5.80
C ALA A 8 31.68 -43.89 4.64
N LYS A 9 31.89 -44.45 3.44
CA LYS A 9 31.14 -44.19 2.20
C LYS A 9 29.76 -44.84 2.27
N SER A 10 28.75 -44.26 1.62
CA SER A 10 27.73 -45.07 0.93
C SER A 10 27.12 -44.35 -0.28
N ARG A 11 26.84 -45.13 -1.33
CA ARG A 11 26.40 -44.75 -2.67
C ARG A 11 24.86 -44.65 -2.77
N SER A 12 24.44 -43.74 -3.64
CA SER A 12 23.20 -43.62 -4.44
C SER A 12 22.07 -44.66 -4.34
N LYS A 13 20.84 -44.15 -4.24
CA LYS A 13 19.69 -44.67 -5.01
C LYS A 13 18.63 -43.58 -5.21
N MET A 14 18.38 -43.19 -6.47
CA MET A 14 17.19 -42.43 -6.88
C MET A 14 15.94 -43.31 -6.76
N ARG A 15 14.86 -42.77 -6.19
CA ARG A 15 13.47 -43.21 -6.43
C ARG A 15 12.55 -41.99 -6.39
N GLY A 16 11.84 -41.76 -7.49
CA GLY A 16 10.75 -40.79 -7.57
C GLY A 16 9.49 -41.31 -6.88
N ILE A 17 8.77 -40.43 -6.19
CA ILE A 17 7.41 -40.65 -5.69
C ILE A 17 6.65 -39.32 -5.79
N GLY A 18 5.47 -39.37 -6.42
CA GLY A 18 4.59 -38.24 -6.72
C GLY A 18 3.97 -37.53 -5.51
N ARG A 19 3.41 -36.35 -5.81
CA ARG A 19 2.69 -35.47 -4.88
C ARG A 19 1.45 -36.17 -4.29
N PRO A 20 1.19 -36.08 -2.96
CA PRO A 20 -0.11 -36.45 -2.41
C PRO A 20 -1.11 -35.30 -2.60
N ILE A 21 -2.24 -35.61 -3.24
CA ILE A 21 -3.43 -34.76 -3.29
C ILE A 21 -4.15 -34.86 -1.94
N GLY A 22 -4.27 -33.72 -1.25
CA GLY A 22 -5.05 -33.60 -0.01
C GLY A 22 -6.55 -33.71 -0.30
N ARG A 23 -7.22 -34.63 0.41
CA ARG A 23 -8.66 -34.91 0.32
C ARG A 23 -9.49 -33.69 0.76
N GLY A 24 -10.26 -33.13 -0.16
CA GLY A 24 -11.36 -32.20 0.14
C GLY A 24 -12.60 -32.94 0.68
N THR A 25 -13.24 -32.35 1.67
CA THR A 25 -14.45 -32.82 2.33
C THR A 25 -15.62 -32.93 1.32
N LYS A 26 -16.20 -34.12 1.17
CA LYS A 26 -17.43 -34.34 0.39
C LYS A 26 -18.57 -33.48 0.97
N ARG A 27 -19.14 -32.58 0.18
CA ARG A 27 -20.41 -31.90 0.51
C ARG A 27 -21.56 -32.90 0.31
N LYS A 28 -22.34 -33.10 1.37
CA LYS A 28 -23.55 -33.92 1.39
C LYS A 28 -24.67 -33.11 0.73
N VAL A 29 -25.23 -33.62 -0.36
CA VAL A 29 -26.48 -33.12 -0.93
C VAL A 29 -27.60 -33.63 -0.03
N VAL A 30 -28.38 -32.74 0.56
CA VAL A 30 -29.62 -33.09 1.25
C VAL A 30 -30.74 -32.44 0.48
N GLY A 31 -31.48 -33.26 -0.28
CA GLY A 31 -32.80 -32.91 -0.77
C GLY A 31 -33.83 -33.42 0.23
N ALA A 32 -34.69 -32.52 0.69
CA ALA A 32 -36.02 -32.84 1.19
C ALA A 32 -36.89 -31.60 0.97
N VAL A 33 -37.92 -31.79 0.16
CA VAL A 33 -39.03 -30.89 -0.11
C VAL A 33 -39.89 -30.78 1.15
N ASP A 34 -40.31 -29.55 1.49
CA ASP A 34 -41.61 -29.28 2.09
C ASP A 34 -42.04 -27.85 1.70
N ALA A 35 -43.32 -27.73 1.35
CA ALA A 35 -43.97 -26.56 0.79
C ALA A 35 -44.51 -25.63 1.89
N ASP A 36 -44.26 -24.32 1.77
CA ASP A 36 -45.27 -23.24 1.81
C ASP A 36 -44.62 -21.85 2.00
N GLY A 37 -45.13 -20.84 1.30
CA GLY A 37 -44.84 -19.43 1.57
C GLY A 37 -43.94 -18.72 0.55
N VAL A 38 -44.49 -18.34 -0.60
CA VAL A 38 -43.84 -17.48 -1.60
C VAL A 38 -43.64 -16.08 -1.01
N SER A 39 -42.42 -15.78 -0.57
CA SER A 39 -41.84 -14.45 -0.73
C SER A 39 -40.61 -14.60 -1.62
N SER A 40 -40.72 -14.14 -2.86
CA SER A 40 -39.63 -14.11 -3.83
C SER A 40 -38.59 -13.06 -3.43
N LYS A 41 -37.85 -13.32 -2.35
CA LYS A 41 -36.57 -12.66 -2.15
C LYS A 41 -35.64 -13.18 -3.23
N LYS A 42 -35.40 -12.37 -4.26
CA LYS A 42 -34.30 -12.59 -5.22
C LYS A 42 -33.07 -13.02 -4.40
N PRO A 43 -32.40 -14.13 -4.73
CA PRO A 43 -31.16 -14.49 -4.07
C PRO A 43 -30.23 -13.28 -4.20
N LYS A 44 -29.83 -12.69 -3.06
CA LYS A 44 -28.85 -11.60 -3.08
C LYS A 44 -27.60 -12.17 -3.73
N SER A 45 -27.16 -11.60 -4.85
CA SER A 45 -25.94 -12.04 -5.49
C SER A 45 -24.78 -11.90 -4.50
N ASP A 46 -23.91 -12.92 -4.42
CA ASP A 46 -22.70 -12.93 -3.58
C ASP A 46 -21.67 -11.84 -3.95
N LEU A 47 -22.00 -11.06 -4.99
CA LEU A 47 -21.26 -9.96 -5.61
C LEU A 47 -21.63 -8.59 -5.02
N VAL A 48 -22.72 -8.48 -4.24
CA VAL A 48 -23.07 -7.22 -3.57
C VAL A 48 -22.10 -6.99 -2.41
N MET A 49 -21.20 -6.03 -2.59
CA MET A 49 -20.29 -5.60 -1.53
C MET A 49 -21.08 -4.86 -0.43
N PRO A 50 -20.87 -5.19 0.85
CA PRO A 50 -21.49 -4.46 1.95
C PRO A 50 -20.92 -3.04 2.02
N LYS A 51 -21.68 -2.12 2.62
CA LYS A 51 -21.19 -0.77 2.92
C LYS A 51 -19.98 -0.86 3.85
N LEU A 52 -19.00 0.00 3.60
CA LEU A 52 -17.84 0.15 4.46
C LEU A 52 -18.26 0.64 5.86
N PRO A 53 -17.52 0.25 6.92
CA PRO A 53 -17.67 0.85 8.24
C PRO A 53 -17.39 2.36 8.22
N ALA A 54 -17.71 3.05 9.33
CA ALA A 54 -17.58 4.50 9.45
C ALA A 54 -16.14 5.02 9.21
N ASN A 55 -15.13 4.22 9.55
CA ASN A 55 -13.71 4.51 9.29
C ASN A 55 -13.29 4.38 7.81
N GLY A 56 -14.23 4.02 6.91
CA GLY A 56 -14.01 3.89 5.48
C GLY A 56 -13.10 2.73 5.07
N TYR A 57 -12.98 1.68 5.89
CA TYR A 57 -12.19 0.49 5.54
C TYR A 57 -12.75 -0.79 6.19
N PRO A 58 -12.68 -1.97 5.55
CA PRO A 58 -13.10 -3.23 6.17
C PRO A 58 -12.41 -3.49 7.52
N THR A 59 -13.16 -3.99 8.50
CA THR A 59 -12.63 -4.32 9.84
C THR A 59 -11.59 -5.43 9.80
N GLU A 60 -11.82 -6.42 8.94
CA GLU A 60 -10.85 -7.47 8.61
C GLU A 60 -10.46 -7.33 7.15
N HIS A 61 -9.15 -7.28 6.91
CA HIS A 61 -8.58 -7.11 5.58
C HIS A 61 -7.24 -7.83 5.47
N PRO A 62 -6.84 -8.25 4.26
CA PRO A 62 -5.49 -8.72 4.01
C PRO A 62 -4.50 -7.54 4.13
N PHE A 63 -3.35 -7.81 4.73
CA PHE A 63 -2.24 -6.85 4.82
C PHE A 63 -1.22 -7.13 3.71
N ASN A 64 -0.56 -6.08 3.23
CA ASN A 64 0.58 -6.21 2.32
C ASN A 64 1.70 -7.00 3.01
N LYS A 65 2.03 -8.19 2.48
CA LYS A 65 3.03 -9.11 3.07
C LYS A 65 3.56 -10.09 2.04
N ASP A 66 4.71 -10.69 2.33
CA ASP A 66 5.29 -11.78 1.54
C ASP A 66 5.47 -11.46 0.03
N GLY A 67 5.63 -10.17 -0.29
CA GLY A 67 5.74 -9.68 -1.67
C GLY A 67 4.41 -9.62 -2.42
N PHE A 68 3.29 -9.54 -1.70
CA PHE A 68 1.97 -9.31 -2.27
C PHE A 68 1.35 -8.04 -1.70
N GLN A 69 0.73 -7.28 -2.59
CA GLN A 69 -0.08 -6.12 -2.28
C GLN A 69 -1.56 -6.44 -2.48
N TYR A 70 -2.37 -5.94 -1.55
CA TYR A 70 -3.81 -6.10 -1.57
C TYR A 70 -4.49 -4.73 -1.59
N ILE A 71 -5.04 -4.39 -2.74
CA ILE A 71 -5.65 -3.08 -2.97
C ILE A 71 -7.15 -3.26 -2.95
N LEU A 72 -7.81 -2.63 -1.97
CA LEU A 72 -9.27 -2.70 -1.84
C LEU A 72 -9.94 -2.17 -3.11
N ALA A 73 -10.80 -3.00 -3.70
CA ALA A 73 -11.50 -2.71 -4.93
C ALA A 73 -12.95 -2.33 -4.64
N GLU A 74 -13.49 -1.42 -5.44
CA GLU A 74 -14.91 -1.09 -5.47
C GLU A 74 -15.46 -1.26 -6.90
N PRO A 75 -16.76 -1.56 -7.06
CA PRO A 75 -17.35 -1.68 -8.38
C PRO A 75 -17.19 -0.38 -9.17
N ASP A 76 -16.71 -0.46 -10.41
CA ASP A 76 -16.58 0.70 -11.29
C ASP A 76 -17.91 0.90 -12.04
N PRO A 77 -18.61 2.02 -11.84
CA PRO A 77 -19.88 2.27 -12.53
C PRO A 77 -19.72 2.56 -14.02
N HIS A 78 -18.52 2.92 -14.48
CA HIS A 78 -18.25 3.28 -15.88
C HIS A 78 -17.62 2.13 -16.68
N ALA A 79 -17.36 0.98 -16.03
CA ALA A 79 -16.78 -0.16 -16.72
C ALA A 79 -17.73 -0.69 -17.81
N PRO A 80 -17.20 -0.99 -19.01
CA PRO A 80 -17.98 -1.65 -20.06
C PRO A 80 -18.60 -2.95 -19.56
N PHE A 81 -19.84 -3.21 -19.95
CA PHE A 81 -20.62 -4.41 -19.60
C PHE A 81 -20.92 -4.57 -18.09
N ARG A 82 -20.78 -3.49 -17.31
CA ARG A 82 -21.09 -3.49 -15.87
C ARG A 82 -22.54 -3.88 -15.57
N GLN A 83 -23.50 -3.29 -16.27
CA GLN A 83 -24.91 -3.58 -16.07
C GLN A 83 -25.24 -5.04 -16.40
N GLU A 84 -24.71 -5.56 -17.52
CA GLU A 84 -24.88 -6.96 -17.94
C GLU A 84 -24.28 -7.94 -16.92
N PHE A 85 -23.16 -7.57 -16.30
CA PHE A 85 -22.56 -8.35 -15.21
C PHE A 85 -23.44 -8.37 -13.96
N ASP A 86 -23.99 -7.23 -13.55
CA ASP A 86 -24.81 -7.13 -12.34
C ASP A 86 -26.18 -7.83 -12.48
N GLU A 87 -26.76 -7.84 -13.69
CA GLU A 87 -28.10 -8.39 -13.96
C GLU A 87 -28.09 -9.91 -14.22
N SER A 88 -26.97 -10.47 -14.66
CA SER A 88 -26.89 -11.89 -15.02
C SER A 88 -26.54 -12.77 -13.83
N GLN A 89 -27.33 -13.83 -13.64
CA GLN A 89 -27.10 -14.85 -12.62
C GLN A 89 -26.04 -15.88 -13.05
N ASP A 90 -25.70 -15.91 -14.34
CA ASP A 90 -24.74 -16.86 -14.92
C ASP A 90 -23.29 -16.58 -14.49
N TRP A 91 -23.05 -15.47 -13.80
CA TRP A 91 -21.73 -15.06 -13.29
C TRP A 91 -21.41 -15.65 -11.91
N ALA A 92 -22.38 -16.26 -11.23
CA ALA A 92 -22.16 -16.85 -9.91
C ALA A 92 -21.07 -17.94 -9.95
N GLY A 93 -20.02 -17.77 -9.16
CA GLY A 93 -18.92 -18.73 -9.05
C GLY A 93 -17.87 -18.67 -10.18
N LYS A 94 -18.01 -17.75 -11.15
CA LYS A 94 -17.00 -17.51 -12.19
C LYS A 94 -15.94 -16.49 -11.72
N PRO A 95 -14.72 -16.50 -12.29
CA PRO A 95 -13.74 -15.44 -12.05
C PRO A 95 -14.32 -14.07 -12.41
N ILE A 96 -14.10 -13.09 -11.55
CA ILE A 96 -14.60 -11.72 -11.74
C ILE A 96 -13.56 -10.95 -12.56
N PRO A 97 -13.96 -10.35 -13.70
CA PRO A 97 -13.06 -9.48 -14.47
C PRO A 97 -12.59 -8.26 -13.67
N GLY A 98 -11.28 -8.03 -13.62
CA GLY A 98 -10.67 -6.92 -12.88
C GLY A 98 -11.15 -5.54 -13.34
N TRP A 99 -11.38 -5.36 -14.65
CA TRP A 99 -11.75 -4.06 -15.23
C TRP A 99 -13.14 -3.56 -14.81
N LEU A 100 -14.00 -4.44 -14.30
CA LEU A 100 -15.31 -4.09 -13.73
C LEU A 100 -15.20 -3.38 -12.38
N TYR A 101 -13.99 -3.33 -11.82
CA TYR A 101 -13.69 -2.72 -10.54
C TYR A 101 -12.61 -1.66 -10.71
N ARG A 102 -12.46 -0.84 -9.68
CA ARG A 102 -11.42 0.16 -9.56
C ARG A 102 -10.92 0.24 -8.12
N LYS A 103 -9.75 0.82 -7.91
CA LYS A 103 -9.19 1.03 -6.57
C LYS A 103 -10.11 1.94 -5.76
N LEU A 104 -10.41 1.56 -4.51
CA LEU A 104 -11.07 2.46 -3.57
C LEU A 104 -10.12 3.62 -3.23
N SER A 105 -10.55 4.85 -3.52
CA SER A 105 -9.82 6.06 -3.17
C SER A 105 -10.54 6.82 -2.06
N PRO A 106 -9.96 6.97 -0.87
CA PRO A 106 -10.52 7.80 0.19
C PRO A 106 -10.61 9.27 -0.25
N THR A 107 -11.65 9.98 0.21
CA THR A 107 -11.86 11.41 -0.09
C THR A 107 -10.95 12.35 0.69
N SER A 108 -10.15 11.81 1.60
CA SER A 108 -9.19 12.53 2.43
C SER A 108 -7.93 11.68 2.64
N VAL A 109 -6.81 12.34 2.91
CA VAL A 109 -5.57 11.62 3.24
C VAL A 109 -5.63 11.13 4.68
N LEU A 110 -5.41 9.82 4.85
CA LEU A 110 -5.52 9.10 6.11
C LEU A 110 -4.33 8.16 6.26
N VAL A 111 -4.18 7.54 7.42
CA VAL A 111 -3.31 6.36 7.57
C VAL A 111 -3.92 5.19 6.81
N ALA A 112 -3.11 4.53 5.96
CA ALA A 112 -3.54 3.40 5.16
C ALA A 112 -3.73 2.14 6.03
N MET A 113 -4.83 1.42 5.81
CA MET A 113 -5.17 0.23 6.61
C MET A 113 -4.50 -1.04 6.09
N HIS A 114 -4.39 -1.21 4.77
CA HIS A 114 -3.65 -2.31 4.14
C HIS A 114 -2.13 -2.11 4.20
N ASP A 115 -1.70 -0.84 4.18
CA ASP A 115 -0.30 -0.46 3.96
C ASP A 115 0.41 -0.04 5.26
N ARG A 116 0.31 -0.94 6.24
CA ARG A 116 0.90 -0.81 7.57
C ARG A 116 1.18 -2.18 8.15
N ALA A 117 2.06 -2.23 9.14
CA ALA A 117 2.25 -3.47 9.89
C ALA A 117 0.97 -3.86 10.67
N PRO A 118 0.59 -5.16 10.72
CA PRO A 118 -0.65 -5.61 11.36
C PRO A 118 -0.75 -5.29 12.85
N GLN A 119 0.38 -5.26 13.57
CA GLN A 119 0.46 -4.99 15.00
C GLN A 119 0.22 -3.51 15.37
N LEU A 120 0.21 -2.60 14.38
CA LEU A 120 -0.08 -1.19 14.65
C LEU A 120 -1.55 -0.98 14.97
N ARG A 121 -1.81 -0.19 16.02
CA ARG A 121 -3.16 0.23 16.37
C ARG A 121 -3.42 1.59 15.75
N VAL A 122 -4.48 1.69 14.98
CA VAL A 122 -4.89 2.92 14.29
C VAL A 122 -6.21 3.36 14.91
N SER A 123 -6.34 4.65 15.20
CA SER A 123 -7.58 5.23 15.70
C SER A 123 -8.71 5.16 14.67
N GLU A 124 -9.95 5.36 15.11
CA GLU A 124 -11.13 5.24 14.25
C GLU A 124 -11.13 6.27 13.10
N GLU A 125 -10.69 7.49 13.38
CA GLU A 125 -10.50 8.56 12.41
C GLU A 125 -9.28 8.38 11.50
N ARG A 126 -8.46 7.36 11.76
CA ARG A 126 -7.28 6.98 10.95
C ARG A 126 -6.23 8.09 10.83
N LEU A 127 -6.05 8.88 11.88
CA LEU A 127 -5.00 9.89 11.96
C LEU A 127 -3.99 9.61 13.07
N SER A 128 -4.36 8.85 14.10
CA SER A 128 -3.48 8.49 15.20
C SER A 128 -3.05 7.03 15.11
N VAL A 129 -1.78 6.78 15.39
CA VAL A 129 -1.18 5.44 15.32
C VAL A 129 -0.36 5.20 16.57
N THR A 130 -0.60 4.06 17.21
CA THR A 130 0.17 3.58 18.36
C THR A 130 0.95 2.33 17.98
N GLY A 131 2.25 2.38 18.24
CA GLY A 131 3.17 1.27 18.08
C GLY A 131 2.94 0.14 19.09
N GLU A 132 3.58 -1.00 18.83
CA GLU A 132 3.68 -2.11 19.78
C GLU A 132 5.13 -2.61 19.82
N LYS A 133 5.39 -3.88 20.08
CA LYS A 133 6.74 -4.44 20.20
C LYS A 133 7.48 -4.41 18.87
N GLY A 134 8.78 -4.14 18.94
CA GLY A 134 9.67 -4.15 17.77
C GLY A 134 9.49 -2.93 16.88
N TYR A 135 10.25 -2.90 15.78
CA TYR A 135 10.07 -1.88 14.75
C TYR A 135 8.96 -2.27 13.78
N CYS A 136 8.16 -1.29 13.38
CA CYS A 136 7.15 -1.43 12.33
C CYS A 136 6.78 -0.06 11.76
N MET A 137 6.14 -0.03 10.61
CA MET A 137 5.83 1.21 9.87
C MET A 137 4.38 1.26 9.42
N ALA A 138 3.86 2.48 9.34
CA ALA A 138 2.62 2.82 8.66
C ALA A 138 2.87 3.93 7.63
N ARG A 139 2.14 3.86 6.51
CA ARG A 139 2.11 4.91 5.47
C ARG A 139 0.73 5.55 5.37
N ALA A 140 0.69 6.74 4.78
CA ALA A 140 -0.57 7.38 4.40
C ALA A 140 -1.19 6.73 3.15
N THR A 141 -2.47 7.04 2.88
CA THR A 141 -3.24 6.51 1.76
C THR A 141 -2.79 7.04 0.40
N HIS A 142 -2.16 8.21 0.36
CA HIS A 142 -1.78 8.93 -0.85
C HIS A 142 -0.28 9.25 -0.85
N GLY A 143 0.31 9.28 -2.05
CA GLY A 143 1.73 9.53 -2.25
C GLY A 143 1.97 10.66 -3.24
N VAL A 144 3.08 11.37 -3.04
CA VAL A 144 3.52 12.49 -3.87
C VAL A 144 4.47 12.00 -4.94
N HIS A 145 4.37 12.57 -6.13
CA HIS A 145 5.16 12.12 -7.27
C HIS A 145 5.94 13.25 -7.96
N TYR A 146 5.54 14.51 -7.85
CA TYR A 146 6.36 15.66 -8.29
C TYR A 146 5.99 16.91 -7.49
N GLY A 147 6.86 17.91 -7.46
CA GLY A 147 6.62 19.19 -6.77
C GLY A 147 6.99 19.18 -5.29
N SER A 148 6.59 20.25 -4.58
CA SER A 148 6.93 20.48 -3.17
C SER A 148 5.73 20.22 -2.26
N TRP A 149 5.87 19.30 -1.31
CA TRP A 149 4.78 18.82 -0.46
C TRP A 149 5.15 18.75 1.01
N TYR A 150 4.19 19.04 1.89
CA TYR A 150 4.40 19.11 3.33
C TYR A 150 3.31 18.38 4.13
N TYR A 151 3.73 17.73 5.22
CA TYR A 151 2.84 17.26 6.28
C TYR A 151 3.52 17.35 7.65
N GLU A 152 2.74 17.22 8.71
CA GLU A 152 3.20 17.23 10.09
C GLU A 152 2.89 15.91 10.81
N VAL A 153 3.69 15.60 11.82
CA VAL A 153 3.44 14.52 12.77
C VAL A 153 3.62 15.06 14.18
N ASN A 154 2.56 14.97 14.98
CA ASN A 154 2.56 15.31 16.39
C ASN A 154 2.94 14.09 17.22
N ILE A 155 3.92 14.22 18.11
CA ILE A 155 4.26 13.15 19.05
C ILE A 155 3.35 13.28 20.27
N VAL A 156 2.42 12.34 20.42
CA VAL A 156 1.44 12.35 21.51
C VAL A 156 2.00 11.70 22.76
N ASP A 157 2.65 10.55 22.62
CA ASP A 157 3.30 9.84 23.72
C ASP A 157 4.52 9.07 23.22
N MET A 158 5.60 9.10 24.00
CA MET A 158 6.85 8.41 23.71
C MET A 158 7.47 7.90 25.02
N PRO A 159 7.03 6.74 25.52
CA PRO A 159 7.52 6.17 26.78
C PRO A 159 9.04 5.93 26.78
N GLU A 160 9.64 5.85 27.95
CA GLU A 160 11.08 5.55 28.05
C GLU A 160 11.43 4.24 27.32
N GLY A 161 12.57 4.23 26.64
CA GLY A 161 12.97 3.05 25.88
C GLY A 161 12.26 2.88 24.52
N SER A 162 11.28 3.74 24.19
CA SER A 162 10.64 3.80 22.86
C SER A 162 11.36 4.76 21.91
N ALA A 163 11.07 4.65 20.62
CA ALA A 163 11.62 5.52 19.59
C ALA A 163 10.70 5.54 18.35
N THR A 164 10.85 6.56 17.52
CA THR A 164 10.19 6.63 16.21
C THR A 164 11.15 7.15 15.16
N ARG A 165 10.86 6.85 13.89
CA ARG A 165 11.47 7.54 12.76
C ARG A 165 10.39 8.03 11.81
N ILE A 166 10.44 9.31 11.49
CA ILE A 166 9.46 10.00 10.67
C ILE A 166 10.11 10.40 9.36
N GLY A 167 9.41 10.25 8.24
CA GLY A 167 9.86 10.69 6.93
C GLY A 167 9.03 10.10 5.81
N TRP A 168 9.66 9.82 4.69
CA TRP A 168 8.97 9.39 3.47
C TRP A 168 9.38 7.99 3.07
N SER A 169 8.44 7.22 2.56
CA SER A 169 8.64 5.84 2.13
C SER A 169 7.92 5.59 0.82
N GLN A 170 8.59 4.97 -0.15
CA GLN A 170 7.94 4.43 -1.33
C GLN A 170 7.19 3.13 -0.97
N GLU A 171 6.35 2.66 -1.89
CA GLU A 171 5.45 1.52 -1.67
C GLU A 171 6.17 0.23 -1.24
N LEU A 172 7.34 -0.04 -1.83
CA LEU A 172 8.17 -1.22 -1.55
C LEU A 172 8.99 -1.12 -0.24
N GLY A 173 8.83 -0.05 0.53
CA GLY A 173 9.44 0.07 1.85
C GLY A 173 8.94 -1.02 2.80
N ASN A 174 9.85 -1.68 3.53
CA ASN A 174 9.50 -2.80 4.40
C ASN A 174 8.72 -2.34 5.64
N LEU A 175 7.44 -2.70 5.69
CA LEU A 175 6.52 -2.35 6.77
C LEU A 175 6.88 -2.96 8.14
N GLN A 176 7.65 -4.04 8.18
CA GLN A 176 8.18 -4.65 9.42
C GLN A 176 9.55 -4.09 9.81
N GLY A 177 10.10 -3.17 9.01
CA GLY A 177 11.35 -2.45 9.30
C GLY A 177 11.09 -1.01 9.77
N PRO A 178 12.11 -0.35 10.34
CA PRO A 178 12.06 1.09 10.52
C PRO A 178 12.11 1.83 9.18
N CYS A 179 11.50 3.01 9.11
CA CYS A 179 11.70 3.92 7.98
C CYS A 179 13.20 4.24 7.84
N GLY A 180 13.72 4.26 6.62
CA GLY A 180 15.15 4.36 6.33
C GLY A 180 15.94 3.05 6.50
N TYR A 181 15.27 1.90 6.62
CA TYR A 181 15.92 0.58 6.66
C TYR A 181 16.46 0.15 5.29
N ASP A 182 15.68 0.39 4.24
CA ASP A 182 15.91 -0.07 2.88
C ASP A 182 16.28 1.08 1.92
N LYS A 183 16.27 0.80 0.63
CA LYS A 183 16.54 1.78 -0.45
C LYS A 183 15.32 2.66 -0.77
N PHE A 184 14.15 2.35 -0.24
CA PHE A 184 12.87 2.94 -0.63
C PHE A 184 12.39 3.99 0.37
N SER A 185 13.12 4.22 1.47
CA SER A 185 12.66 5.07 2.55
C SER A 185 13.78 5.92 3.15
N TYR A 186 13.37 7.06 3.71
CA TYR A 186 14.24 8.11 4.25
C TYR A 186 13.58 8.67 5.50
N SER A 187 14.36 8.85 6.57
CA SER A 187 13.77 9.30 7.84
C SER A 187 14.70 10.08 8.73
N TRP A 188 14.10 10.80 9.66
CA TRP A 188 14.75 11.38 10.83
C TRP A 188 14.35 10.59 12.07
N ARG A 189 15.33 10.24 12.92
CA ARG A 189 15.12 9.46 14.15
C ARG A 189 14.91 10.36 15.35
N SER A 190 13.91 10.02 16.18
CA SER A 190 13.60 10.75 17.43
C SER A 190 14.74 10.78 18.44
N ARG A 191 15.65 9.81 18.39
CA ARG A 191 16.84 9.73 19.23
C ARG A 191 18.09 10.26 18.53
N LYS A 192 18.84 11.10 19.22
CA LYS A 192 20.16 11.63 18.80
C LYS A 192 20.15 12.43 17.49
N GLY A 193 18.97 12.83 16.99
CA GLY A 193 18.83 13.69 15.83
C GLY A 193 19.40 13.14 14.51
N THR A 194 19.56 11.83 14.35
CA THR A 194 20.20 11.23 13.17
C THR A 194 19.22 10.97 12.03
N ARG A 195 19.63 11.23 10.79
CA ARG A 195 18.91 10.83 9.57
C ARG A 195 19.30 9.42 9.11
N PHE A 196 18.36 8.66 8.56
CA PHE A 196 18.53 7.26 8.14
C PHE A 196 18.04 6.98 6.72
N HIS A 197 18.88 6.29 5.96
CA HIS A 197 18.57 5.68 4.67
C HIS A 197 19.45 4.42 4.50
N GLN A 198 18.92 3.33 3.93
CA GLN A 198 19.64 2.05 3.78
C GLN A 198 20.29 1.54 5.08
N SER A 199 19.60 1.71 6.21
CA SER A 199 20.09 1.40 7.56
C SER A 199 21.34 2.16 8.00
N LYS A 200 21.81 3.15 7.23
CA LYS A 200 22.95 4.00 7.56
C LYS A 200 22.45 5.27 8.24
N GLY A 201 22.91 5.48 9.46
CA GLY A 201 22.58 6.66 10.27
C GLY A 201 23.67 7.71 10.15
N TYR A 202 23.29 8.94 9.84
CA TYR A 202 24.19 10.09 9.81
C TYR A 202 23.71 11.16 10.79
N HIS A 203 24.65 11.88 11.41
CA HIS A 203 24.30 13.05 12.20
C HIS A 203 23.58 14.08 11.31
N TYR A 204 22.56 14.73 11.86
CA TYR A 204 21.71 15.68 11.13
C TYR A 204 21.23 16.83 12.02
N ALA A 205 20.91 16.54 13.28
CA ALA A 205 20.57 17.54 14.28
C ALA A 205 21.23 17.22 15.64
N ASP A 206 21.52 18.25 16.44
CA ASP A 206 22.09 18.12 17.78
C ASP A 206 21.23 17.27 18.72
N SER A 207 19.91 17.39 18.57
CA SER A 207 18.92 16.62 19.31
C SER A 207 17.87 16.07 18.38
N GLY A 208 17.18 15.02 18.82
CA GLY A 208 15.99 14.56 18.13
C GLY A 208 14.73 15.26 18.64
N TYR A 209 13.63 14.53 18.66
CA TYR A 209 12.31 15.03 19.02
C TYR A 209 11.62 14.05 19.96
N GLY A 210 10.69 14.54 20.76
CA GLY A 210 10.01 13.77 21.81
C GLY A 210 8.55 14.16 21.97
N THR A 211 7.92 13.67 23.04
CA THR A 211 6.53 13.98 23.39
C THR A 211 6.27 15.49 23.37
N GLY A 212 5.18 15.90 22.71
CA GLY A 212 4.78 17.30 22.58
C GLY A 212 5.38 18.04 21.38
N ASP A 213 6.46 17.51 20.77
CA ASP A 213 7.01 18.07 19.54
C ASP A 213 6.12 17.76 18.33
N THR A 214 6.14 18.68 17.37
CA THR A 214 5.59 18.51 16.03
C THR A 214 6.74 18.47 15.03
N VAL A 215 6.84 17.37 14.27
CA VAL A 215 7.83 17.19 13.20
C VAL A 215 7.18 17.50 11.86
N GLY A 216 7.66 18.54 11.20
CA GLY A 216 7.28 18.88 9.83
C GLY A 216 8.18 18.17 8.81
N CYS A 217 7.59 17.69 7.73
CA CYS A 217 8.27 16.92 6.70
C CYS A 217 8.00 17.54 5.34
N LEU A 218 8.99 18.23 4.78
CA LEU A 218 8.95 18.79 3.44
C LEU A 218 9.70 17.87 2.49
N ILE A 219 9.11 17.58 1.33
CA ILE A 219 9.77 16.90 0.22
C ILE A 219 9.63 17.75 -1.03
N ASN A 220 10.71 17.89 -1.78
CA ASN A 220 10.73 18.48 -3.10
C ASN A 220 11.16 17.44 -4.13
N LEU A 221 10.28 17.13 -5.07
CA LEU A 221 10.53 16.18 -6.16
C LEU A 221 10.62 16.96 -7.48
N SER A 222 11.78 16.95 -8.13
CA SER A 222 11.94 17.58 -9.45
C SER A 222 11.10 16.85 -10.50
N ALA A 223 10.64 17.60 -11.50
CA ALA A 223 9.88 17.03 -12.61
C ALA A 223 10.83 16.28 -13.57
N ASP A 224 10.47 15.04 -13.90
CA ASP A 224 11.17 14.25 -14.91
C ASP A 224 10.42 14.33 -16.25
N GLU A 225 10.47 15.50 -16.89
CA GLU A 225 9.77 15.77 -18.14
C GLU A 225 10.32 14.97 -19.33
N LYS A 226 11.59 14.56 -19.25
CA LYS A 226 12.29 13.84 -20.33
C LYS A 226 11.83 12.39 -20.43
N ASN A 227 11.40 11.79 -19.32
CA ASN A 227 10.96 10.40 -19.30
C ASN A 227 9.44 10.33 -19.05
N PRO A 228 8.61 10.09 -20.09
CA PRO A 228 7.17 10.01 -19.94
C PRO A 228 6.70 8.79 -19.13
N LYS A 229 7.58 7.81 -18.89
CA LYS A 229 7.30 6.63 -18.06
C LYS A 229 7.73 6.81 -16.60
N SER A 230 8.36 7.94 -16.27
CA SER A 230 8.79 8.23 -14.91
C SER A 230 7.60 8.49 -14.01
N ALA A 231 7.65 7.96 -12.78
CA ALA A 231 6.66 8.33 -11.77
C ALA A 231 6.73 9.83 -11.44
N ASN A 232 7.89 10.46 -11.63
CA ASN A 232 8.10 11.88 -11.37
C ASN A 232 7.79 12.78 -12.57
N ASN A 233 7.23 12.23 -13.65
CA ASN A 233 6.69 13.05 -14.74
C ASN A 233 5.39 13.73 -14.26
N PRO A 234 5.19 15.05 -14.50
CA PRO A 234 3.96 15.74 -14.08
C PRO A 234 2.66 15.14 -14.67
N ASN A 235 2.77 14.50 -15.84
CA ASN A 235 1.67 13.82 -16.54
C ASN A 235 1.56 12.32 -16.17
N TYR A 236 2.24 11.88 -15.11
CA TYR A 236 2.16 10.51 -14.63
C TYR A 236 0.71 10.11 -14.31
N LEU A 237 0.30 8.96 -14.85
CA LEU A 237 -0.96 8.28 -14.58
C LEU A 237 -0.69 7.03 -13.74
N PRO A 238 -1.34 6.87 -12.56
CA PRO A 238 -1.16 5.69 -11.72
C PRO A 238 -1.69 4.41 -12.37
N SER A 239 -1.25 3.26 -11.84
CA SER A 239 -1.79 1.95 -12.22
C SER A 239 -3.31 1.89 -11.96
N THR A 240 -4.05 1.31 -12.89
CA THR A 240 -5.49 1.06 -12.73
C THR A 240 -5.79 -0.22 -11.97
N HIS A 241 -4.82 -1.14 -11.94
CA HIS A 241 -4.96 -2.52 -11.48
C HIS A 241 -6.08 -3.32 -12.17
N LYS A 242 -6.69 -2.80 -13.24
CA LYS A 242 -7.84 -3.42 -13.94
C LYS A 242 -7.48 -4.73 -14.67
N ASP A 243 -6.20 -4.94 -14.93
CA ASP A 243 -5.63 -6.17 -15.47
C ASP A 243 -5.26 -7.20 -14.39
N ARG A 244 -5.36 -6.82 -13.11
CA ARG A 244 -4.98 -7.67 -11.97
C ARG A 244 -6.13 -8.59 -11.55
N PRO A 245 -5.82 -9.78 -11.01
CA PRO A 245 -6.84 -10.67 -10.47
C PRO A 245 -7.52 -10.04 -9.25
N LEU A 246 -8.82 -10.27 -9.13
CA LEU A 246 -9.59 -9.96 -7.94
C LEU A 246 -9.67 -11.18 -7.04
N ILE A 247 -9.39 -10.97 -5.75
CA ILE A 247 -9.60 -11.97 -4.71
C ILE A 247 -10.71 -11.51 -3.77
N LYS A 248 -11.52 -12.47 -3.30
CA LYS A 248 -12.52 -12.22 -2.26
C LYS A 248 -11.92 -12.53 -0.90
N PHE A 249 -11.82 -11.53 -0.05
CA PHE A 249 -11.50 -11.70 1.37
C PHE A 249 -12.70 -11.29 2.20
N LYS A 250 -13.29 -12.26 2.90
CA LYS A 250 -14.59 -12.12 3.59
C LYS A 250 -15.66 -11.61 2.60
N ASN A 251 -16.10 -10.37 2.76
CA ASN A 251 -17.17 -9.78 1.98
C ASN A 251 -16.70 -8.69 1.00
N TYR A 252 -15.38 -8.47 0.89
CA TYR A 252 -14.79 -7.43 0.06
C TYR A 252 -13.86 -8.02 -1.00
N LEU A 253 -13.72 -7.30 -2.11
CA LEU A 253 -12.84 -7.66 -3.22
C LEU A 253 -11.56 -6.82 -3.17
N TYR A 254 -10.45 -7.43 -3.51
CA TYR A 254 -9.14 -6.78 -3.55
C TYR A 254 -8.44 -7.15 -4.85
N PHE A 255 -7.77 -6.20 -5.48
CA PHE A 255 -6.74 -6.54 -6.45
C PHE A 255 -5.56 -7.15 -5.72
N GLU A 256 -5.05 -8.26 -6.25
CA GLU A 256 -3.81 -8.88 -5.79
C GLU A 256 -2.70 -8.58 -6.80
N GLU A 257 -1.62 -7.98 -6.33
CA GLU A 257 -0.45 -7.68 -7.13
C GLU A 257 0.80 -8.24 -6.45
N LYS A 258 1.72 -8.78 -7.26
CA LYS A 258 2.97 -9.34 -6.75
C LYS A 258 4.10 -8.32 -6.91
N ASP A 259 4.73 -7.99 -5.80
CA ASP A 259 5.92 -7.16 -5.77
C ASP A 259 7.12 -7.89 -6.39
N ASP A 260 7.85 -7.17 -7.23
CA ASP A 260 9.18 -7.58 -7.69
C ASP A 260 10.23 -6.60 -7.17
N VAL A 261 10.55 -6.76 -5.88
CA VAL A 261 11.52 -5.91 -5.17
C VAL A 261 12.90 -5.97 -5.85
N GLN A 262 13.30 -7.13 -6.37
CA GLN A 262 14.61 -7.28 -7.02
C GLN A 262 14.67 -6.51 -8.34
N LYS A 263 13.61 -6.58 -9.15
CA LYS A 263 13.48 -5.76 -10.36
C LYS A 263 13.43 -4.28 -10.04
N ALA A 264 12.65 -3.88 -9.03
CA ALA A 264 12.57 -2.48 -8.61
C ALA A 264 13.95 -1.94 -8.17
N ILE A 265 14.70 -2.71 -7.38
CA ILE A 265 16.06 -2.33 -6.96
C ILE A 265 17.01 -2.11 -8.15
N LYS A 266 16.88 -2.92 -9.22
CA LYS A 266 17.68 -2.77 -10.44
C LYS A 266 17.29 -1.55 -11.28
N GLN A 267 16.09 -1.03 -11.09
CA GLN A 267 15.54 0.10 -11.84
C GLN A 267 15.63 1.43 -11.08
N LEU A 268 16.20 1.43 -9.86
CA LEU A 268 16.34 2.66 -9.09
C LEU A 268 17.26 3.65 -9.80
N GLN A 269 16.78 4.88 -9.90
CA GLN A 269 17.49 6.02 -10.46
C GLN A 269 17.38 7.18 -9.49
N GLU A 270 18.45 7.96 -9.36
CA GLU A 270 18.41 9.20 -8.60
C GLU A 270 17.63 10.26 -9.38
N LEU A 271 16.86 11.05 -8.66
CA LEU A 271 16.08 12.17 -9.14
C LEU A 271 16.85 13.45 -8.79
N GLU A 272 17.70 13.91 -9.70
CA GLU A 272 18.56 15.07 -9.47
C GLU A 272 17.75 16.34 -9.15
N GLY A 273 18.21 17.11 -8.16
CA GLY A 273 17.54 18.33 -7.72
C GLY A 273 16.34 18.11 -6.80
N SER A 274 16.04 16.85 -6.43
CA SER A 274 15.09 16.53 -5.37
C SER A 274 15.73 16.63 -3.98
N SER A 275 14.93 16.94 -2.96
CA SER A 275 15.40 17.08 -1.58
C SER A 275 14.33 16.78 -0.53
N MET A 276 14.77 16.51 0.70
CA MET A 276 13.92 16.41 1.88
C MET A 276 14.44 17.32 2.99
N VAL A 277 13.54 18.04 3.65
CA VAL A 277 13.83 18.94 4.76
C VAL A 277 12.91 18.60 5.93
N PHE A 278 13.47 18.54 7.14
CA PHE A 278 12.68 18.36 8.36
C PHE A 278 12.60 19.66 9.15
N TYR A 279 11.47 19.81 9.83
CA TYR A 279 11.18 20.92 10.73
C TYR A 279 10.88 20.36 12.11
N LYS A 280 11.29 21.08 13.16
CA LYS A 280 10.88 20.80 14.54
C LYS A 280 10.17 22.02 15.10
N ASN A 281 8.88 21.90 15.38
CA ASN A 281 8.03 22.99 15.86
C ASN A 281 8.16 24.25 14.97
N GLY A 282 8.17 24.06 13.64
CA GLY A 282 8.32 25.13 12.65
C GLY A 282 9.75 25.58 12.38
N LYS A 283 10.73 25.19 13.19
CA LYS A 283 12.15 25.51 12.95
C LYS A 283 12.74 24.57 11.90
N ASN A 284 13.23 25.11 10.79
CA ASN A 284 13.97 24.35 9.78
C ASN A 284 15.26 23.77 10.39
N ILE A 285 15.47 22.46 10.22
CA ILE A 285 16.66 21.74 10.70
C ILE A 285 17.76 21.65 9.62
N GLY A 286 17.42 21.91 8.36
CA GLY A 286 18.31 21.89 7.20
C GLY A 286 17.96 20.75 6.23
N VAL A 287 18.67 20.67 5.12
CA VAL A 287 18.45 19.62 4.12
C VAL A 287 18.91 18.26 4.65
N ALA A 288 17.96 17.33 4.77
CA ALA A 288 18.19 15.99 5.27
C ALA A 288 18.68 15.06 4.16
N PHE A 289 18.14 15.17 2.95
CA PHE A 289 18.55 14.33 1.83
C PHE A 289 18.45 15.12 0.54
N GLU A 290 19.32 14.79 -0.41
CA GLU A 290 19.36 15.35 -1.76
C GLU A 290 19.44 14.18 -2.74
N ASN A 291 19.02 14.41 -3.98
CA ASN A 291 19.06 13.41 -5.07
C ASN A 291 18.38 12.09 -4.64
N LEU A 292 17.13 12.20 -4.21
CA LEU A 292 16.29 11.09 -3.77
C LEU A 292 16.12 10.08 -4.91
N ILE A 293 15.78 8.84 -4.57
CA ILE A 293 15.44 7.85 -5.60
C ILE A 293 14.10 8.22 -6.25
N SER A 294 14.05 8.21 -7.58
CA SER A 294 12.82 8.42 -8.36
C SER A 294 11.72 7.46 -7.92
N GLY A 295 10.47 7.97 -7.89
CA GLY A 295 9.30 7.21 -7.46
C GLY A 295 8.27 8.06 -6.73
N VAL A 296 7.20 7.39 -6.30
CA VAL A 296 6.10 7.96 -5.50
C VAL A 296 6.40 7.78 -4.02
N TYR A 297 6.32 8.87 -3.24
CA TYR A 297 6.63 8.87 -1.82
C TYR A 297 5.40 9.10 -0.96
N TYR A 298 5.25 8.29 0.08
CA TYR A 298 4.15 8.37 1.03
C TYR A 298 4.65 8.91 2.37
N PRO A 299 3.90 9.79 3.04
CA PRO A 299 4.13 10.12 4.45
C PRO A 299 4.22 8.84 5.28
N ALA A 300 5.29 8.69 6.05
CA ALA A 300 5.59 7.46 6.75
C ALA A 300 6.10 7.70 8.17
N VAL A 301 5.66 6.86 9.10
CA VAL A 301 6.19 6.82 10.46
C VAL A 301 6.46 5.36 10.81
N SER A 302 7.63 5.14 11.40
CA SER A 302 7.98 3.87 12.02
C SER A 302 8.09 3.98 13.52
N PHE A 303 7.62 2.95 14.21
CA PHE A 303 7.40 2.91 15.64
C PHE A 303 8.29 1.84 16.25
N TYR A 304 8.87 2.13 17.41
CA TYR A 304 9.53 1.14 18.25
C TYR A 304 8.96 1.21 19.65
N LYS A 305 8.30 0.14 20.09
CA LYS A 305 7.48 0.11 21.31
C LYS A 305 6.26 1.04 21.18
N SER A 306 5.61 1.32 22.30
CA SER A 306 4.29 1.98 22.39
C SER A 306 4.30 3.49 22.14
N VAL A 307 5.02 3.97 21.10
CA VAL A 307 4.95 5.38 20.68
C VAL A 307 3.58 5.66 20.07
N THR A 308 2.96 6.77 20.45
CA THR A 308 1.73 7.27 19.82
C THR A 308 2.02 8.57 19.10
N VAL A 309 1.62 8.64 17.82
CA VAL A 309 1.70 9.86 17.02
C VAL A 309 0.36 10.16 16.36
N THR A 310 0.16 11.42 15.99
CA THR A 310 -0.97 11.85 15.16
C THR A 310 -0.44 12.55 13.92
N PHE A 311 -0.89 12.10 12.75
CA PHE A 311 -0.61 12.75 11.47
C PHE A 311 -1.48 14.00 11.31
N ASN A 312 -0.89 15.05 10.76
CA ASN A 312 -1.60 16.23 10.28
C ASN A 312 -1.19 16.47 8.82
N PHE A 313 -2.06 16.09 7.88
CA PHE A 313 -1.82 16.23 6.45
C PHE A 313 -2.16 17.64 5.91
N GLY A 314 -2.71 18.51 6.76
CA GLY A 314 -3.26 19.82 6.39
C GLY A 314 -4.79 19.80 6.26
N PRO A 315 -5.42 20.93 5.88
CA PRO A 315 -4.80 22.23 5.58
C PRO A 315 -4.32 22.99 6.83
N ASN A 316 -4.81 22.63 8.01
CA ASN A 316 -4.57 23.37 9.24
C ASN A 316 -3.28 22.89 9.93
N PHE A 317 -2.13 23.36 9.44
CA PHE A 317 -0.82 23.07 10.03
C PHE A 317 -0.62 23.82 11.35
N LYS A 318 0.01 23.17 12.33
CA LYS A 318 0.36 23.80 13.60
C LYS A 318 1.56 24.73 13.43
N TYR A 319 2.53 24.32 12.61
CA TYR A 319 3.75 25.06 12.33
C TYR A 319 4.11 24.97 10.83
N PRO A 320 3.37 25.68 9.95
CA PRO A 320 3.66 25.67 8.52
C PRO A 320 5.04 26.28 8.22
N PRO A 321 5.80 25.74 7.25
CA PRO A 321 7.06 26.34 6.78
C PRO A 321 6.88 27.80 6.39
N GLN A 322 7.82 28.65 6.81
CA GLN A 322 7.86 30.08 6.48
C GLN A 322 8.95 30.42 5.44
N ASP A 323 9.79 29.45 5.12
CA ASP A 323 11.01 29.58 4.33
C ASP A 323 10.96 28.79 3.02
N ALA A 324 9.84 28.13 2.73
CA ALA A 324 9.64 27.35 1.51
C ALA A 324 8.19 27.46 1.03
N LEU A 325 8.01 27.43 -0.29
CA LEU A 325 6.69 27.21 -0.90
C LEU A 325 6.36 25.72 -0.86
N PHE A 326 5.12 25.38 -0.56
CA PHE A 326 4.67 24.00 -0.46
C PHE A 326 3.18 23.87 -0.74
N ARG A 327 2.77 22.65 -1.12
CA ARG A 327 1.39 22.18 -1.10
C ARG A 327 1.17 21.27 0.11
N GLY A 328 -0.04 21.30 0.67
CA GLY A 328 -0.37 20.40 1.75
C GLY A 328 -0.68 19.01 1.21
N VAL A 329 -0.19 17.96 1.86
CA VAL A 329 -0.46 16.57 1.45
C VAL A 329 -1.97 16.27 1.38
N TYR A 330 -2.82 16.94 2.16
CA TYR A 330 -4.28 16.79 2.10
C TYR A 330 -4.87 16.99 0.69
N GLU A 331 -4.25 17.81 -0.16
CA GLU A 331 -4.70 18.07 -1.53
C GLU A 331 -4.56 16.85 -2.45
N LEU A 332 -3.74 15.86 -2.07
CA LEU A 332 -3.55 14.64 -2.86
C LEU A 332 -4.81 13.79 -2.98
N ALA A 333 -5.76 13.91 -2.06
CA ALA A 333 -6.99 13.13 -2.14
C ALA A 333 -7.80 13.47 -3.41
N GLU A 334 -7.86 14.76 -3.75
CA GLU A 334 -8.51 15.24 -4.97
C GLU A 334 -7.65 14.95 -6.20
N ASP A 335 -6.35 15.29 -6.17
CA ASP A 335 -5.43 15.05 -7.31
C ASP A 335 -5.38 13.56 -7.69
N ALA A 336 -5.33 12.66 -6.70
CA ALA A 336 -5.34 11.23 -6.94
C ALA A 336 -6.67 10.73 -7.48
N ALA A 337 -7.81 11.27 -7.01
CA ALA A 337 -9.12 10.89 -7.55
C ALA A 337 -9.25 11.26 -9.04
N VAL A 338 -8.77 12.46 -9.42
CA VAL A 338 -8.74 12.91 -10.81
C VAL A 338 -7.80 12.03 -11.64
N ARG A 339 -6.56 11.82 -11.19
CA ARG A 339 -5.57 11.00 -11.92
C ARG A 339 -5.99 9.54 -12.06
N GLN A 340 -6.57 8.95 -11.01
CA GLN A 340 -7.10 7.59 -11.08
C GLN A 340 -8.24 7.49 -12.09
N THR A 341 -9.16 8.45 -12.09
CA THR A 341 -10.27 8.51 -13.07
C THR A 341 -9.74 8.63 -14.50
N LEU A 342 -8.75 9.49 -14.74
CA LEU A 342 -8.10 9.61 -16.05
C LEU A 342 -7.39 8.30 -16.46
N SER A 343 -6.71 7.64 -15.53
CA SER A 343 -6.04 6.36 -15.77
C SER A 343 -7.04 5.27 -16.17
N ASP A 344 -8.16 5.20 -15.46
CA ASP A 344 -9.24 4.25 -15.74
C ASP A 344 -9.88 4.51 -17.12
N LEU A 345 -10.08 5.78 -17.49
CA LEU A 345 -10.58 6.17 -18.82
C LEU A 345 -9.60 5.76 -19.93
N VAL A 346 -8.32 6.10 -19.78
CA VAL A 346 -7.28 5.71 -20.74
C VAL A 346 -7.24 4.20 -20.90
N TYR A 347 -7.31 3.43 -19.80
CA TYR A 347 -7.34 1.98 -19.85
C TYR A 347 -8.53 1.45 -20.66
N PHE A 348 -9.73 2.01 -20.48
CA PHE A 348 -10.89 1.60 -21.27
C PHE A 348 -10.74 1.93 -22.75
N THR A 349 -10.20 3.11 -23.08
CA THR A 349 -9.94 3.51 -24.47
C THR A 349 -8.89 2.61 -25.14
N GLU A 350 -7.77 2.32 -24.48
CA GLU A 350 -6.71 1.45 -25.04
C GLU A 350 -7.16 0.00 -25.25
N ASN A 351 -8.18 -0.43 -24.51
CA ASN A 351 -8.73 -1.78 -24.55
C ASN A 351 -10.14 -1.84 -25.18
N GLU A 352 -10.54 -0.81 -25.92
CA GLU A 352 -11.81 -0.78 -26.61
C GLU A 352 -11.98 -2.01 -27.52
N GLY A 353 -13.15 -2.63 -27.47
CA GLY A 353 -13.47 -3.86 -28.20
C GLY A 353 -12.88 -5.16 -27.61
N LYS A 354 -11.87 -5.08 -26.72
CA LYS A 354 -11.22 -6.24 -26.08
C LYS A 354 -11.85 -6.65 -24.75
N LEU A 355 -12.45 -5.70 -24.02
CA LEU A 355 -13.00 -5.92 -22.68
C LEU A 355 -14.39 -6.56 -22.72
N ARG A 356 -14.50 -7.82 -23.15
CA ARG A 356 -15.79 -8.53 -23.22
C ARG A 356 -15.87 -9.67 -22.23
N LEU A 357 -17.05 -9.86 -21.65
CA LEU A 357 -17.30 -10.89 -20.62
C LEU A 357 -17.17 -12.32 -21.17
N ASP A 358 -17.61 -12.55 -22.41
CA ASP A 358 -17.47 -13.84 -23.10
C ASP A 358 -16.00 -14.19 -23.36
N THR A 359 -15.23 -13.24 -23.88
CA THR A 359 -13.83 -13.42 -24.29
C THR A 359 -12.94 -13.73 -23.09
N PHE A 360 -13.18 -13.09 -21.93
CA PHE A 360 -12.42 -13.36 -20.71
C PHE A 360 -12.62 -14.77 -20.17
N TYR A 361 -13.83 -15.32 -20.30
CA TYR A 361 -14.13 -16.67 -19.85
C TYR A 361 -13.62 -17.73 -20.84
N TYR A 362 -13.93 -17.57 -22.13
CA TYR A 362 -13.53 -18.55 -23.14
C TYR A 362 -12.04 -18.48 -23.48
N GLY A 363 -11.39 -17.32 -23.33
CA GLY A 363 -9.94 -17.15 -23.50
C GLY A 363 -9.09 -17.76 -22.38
N THR A 364 -9.64 -17.93 -21.17
CA THR A 364 -8.96 -18.62 -20.05
C THR A 364 -9.18 -20.14 -20.05
N SER A 365 -10.12 -20.64 -20.84
CA SER A 365 -10.34 -22.08 -21.07
C SER A 365 -9.46 -22.70 -22.17
N GLY A 366 -8.63 -21.90 -22.85
CA GLY A 366 -7.70 -22.39 -23.86
C GLY A 366 -6.40 -22.92 -23.25
N ASN A 367 -6.35 -24.21 -22.97
CA ASN A 367 -5.07 -24.91 -22.84
C ASN A 367 -4.31 -24.77 -24.18
N PRO A 368 -3.03 -24.39 -24.21
CA PRO A 368 -2.24 -24.57 -25.43
C PRO A 368 -2.07 -26.08 -25.62
N MET A 369 -2.57 -26.62 -26.75
CA MET A 369 -2.06 -27.89 -27.26
C MET A 369 -0.63 -27.72 -27.77
#